data_AF-A0A1I3JCE0-F1
#
_entry.id   AF-A0A1I3JCE0-F1
#
_cell.length_a   1.000
_cell.length_b   1.000
_cell.length_c   1.000
_cell.angle_alpha   90.00
_cell.angle_beta   90.00
_cell.angle_gamma   90.00
#
_symmetry.space_group_name_H-M   'P 1'
#
loop_
_entity.id
_entity.type
_entity.pdbx_description
1 polymer ?
#
loop_
_entity_poly.entity_id
_entity_poly.type
_entity_poly.pdbx_seq_one_letter_code
_entity_poly.pdbx_strand_id
1 'polypeptide(L)' 'MNRDTAQTIADILVIVIAIWFLTSAAFADMAGRPAFSAIALFVIASSLWRIWRRYRGKP' A
#
# COMPACT_ATOMS: atom_id res chain seq x y z
N MET A 1 20.60 5.87 -7.69
CA MET A 1 19.28 6.09 -7.06
C MET A 1 19.41 5.92 -5.56
N ASN A 2 18.98 6.88 -4.75
CA ASN A 2 19.12 6.79 -3.29
C ASN A 2 18.21 5.68 -2.72
N ARG A 3 18.66 4.94 -1.71
CA ARG A 3 17.93 3.78 -1.14
C ARG A 3 16.54 4.19 -0.64
N ASP A 4 16.44 5.38 -0.04
CA ASP A 4 15.18 5.94 0.44
C ASP A 4 14.20 6.25 -0.69
N THR A 5 14.70 6.71 -1.84
CA THR A 5 13.89 6.98 -3.03
C THR A 5 13.33 5.69 -3.61
N ALA A 6 14.18 4.67 -3.77
CA ALA A 6 13.75 3.35 -4.26
C ALA A 6 12.66 2.74 -3.37
N GLN A 7 12.85 2.83 -2.04
CA GLN A 7 11.88 2.31 -1.09
C GLN A 7 10.59 3.13 -1.07
N THR A 8 10.64 4.45 -1.31
CA THR A 8 9.43 5.28 -1.39
C THR A 8 8.61 4.93 -2.62
N ILE A 9 9.29 4.72 -3.77
CA ILE A 9 8.65 4.26 -5.00
C ILE A 9 7.98 2.89 -4.78
N ALA A 10 8.67 1.95 -4.13
CA ALA A 10 8.11 0.65 -3.81
C ALA A 10 6.84 0.75 -2.95
N ASP A 11 6.84 1.57 -1.90
CA ASP A 11 5.65 1.78 -1.06
C ASP A 11 4.50 2.43 -1.84
N ILE A 12 4.78 3.36 -2.76
CA ILE A 12 3.75 3.95 -3.64
C ILE A 12 3.16 2.88 -4.56
N LEU A 13 3.99 2.04 -5.19
CA LEU A 13 3.51 0.96 -6.06
C LEU A 13 2.61 -0.03 -5.31
N VAL A 14 3.00 -0.39 -4.08
CA VAL A 14 2.19 -1.26 -3.21
C VAL A 14 0.82 -0.63 -2.91
N ILE A 15 0.78 0.67 -2.58
CA ILE A 15 -0.48 1.39 -2.36
C ILE A 15 -1.35 1.38 -3.62
N VAL A 16 -0.77 1.65 -4.79
CA VAL A 16 -1.50 1.65 -6.07
C VAL A 16 -2.12 0.27 -6.35
N ILE A 17 -1.36 -0.81 -6.17
CA ILE A 17 -1.84 -2.18 -6.36
C ILE A 17 -2.96 -2.52 -5.37
N ALA A 18 -2.81 -2.13 -4.10
CA ALA A 18 -3.83 -2.36 -3.09
C ALA A 18 -5.13 -1.61 -3.39
N ILE A 19 -5.05 -0.35 -3.84
CA ILE A 19 -6.21 0.43 -4.27
C ILE A 19 -6.87 -0.22 -5.49
N TRP A 20 -6.09 -0.61 -6.49
CA TRP A 20 -6.60 -1.31 -7.67
C TRP A 20 -7.33 -2.60 -7.30
N PHE A 21 -6.79 -3.39 -6.38
CA PHE A 21 -7.46 -4.58 -5.85
C PHE A 21 -8.79 -4.24 -5.18
N LEU A 22 -8.83 -3.21 -4.34
CA LEU A 22 -10.03 -2.79 -3.61
C LEU A 22 -11.15 -2.27 -4.52
N THR A 23 -10.81 -1.58 -5.61
CA THR A 23 -11.79 -0.94 -6.51
C THR A 23 -12.13 -1.80 -7.73
N SER A 24 -11.31 -2.80 -8.06
CA SER A 24 -11.54 -3.64 -9.24
C SER A 24 -12.76 -4.54 -9.06
N ALA A 25 -13.65 -4.48 -10.05
CA ALA A 25 -14.80 -5.36 -10.17
C ALA A 25 -14.40 -6.83 -10.44
N ALA A 26 -13.20 -7.07 -10.97
CA ALA A 26 -12.72 -8.42 -11.28
C ALA A 26 -12.59 -9.32 -10.05
N PHE A 27 -12.46 -8.73 -8.86
CA PHE A 27 -12.34 -9.47 -7.61
C PHE A 27 -13.65 -9.47 -6.80
N ALA A 28 -14.76 -8.93 -7.32
CA ALA A 28 -15.97 -8.62 -6.52
C ALA A 28 -16.57 -9.88 -5.89
N ASP A 29 -16.54 -10.96 -6.65
CA ASP A 29 -17.13 -12.24 -6.27
C ASP A 29 -16.12 -13.22 -5.63
N MET A 30 -14.92 -12.75 -5.26
CA MET A 30 -13.94 -13.61 -4.60
C MET A 30 -14.42 -13.99 -3.18
N ALA A 31 -14.49 -15.30 -2.94
CA ALA A 31 -14.64 -15.83 -1.59
C ALA A 31 -13.51 -15.30 -0.69
N GLY A 32 -13.87 -14.61 0.40
CA GLY A 32 -12.90 -13.98 1.30
C GLY A 32 -12.53 -12.53 0.95
N ARG A 33 -13.19 -11.88 -0.01
CA ARG A 33 -12.98 -10.45 -0.31
C ARG A 33 -12.93 -9.56 0.94
N PRO A 34 -13.80 -9.71 1.97
CA PRO A 34 -13.70 -8.90 3.18
C PRO A 34 -12.35 -9.01 3.91
N ALA A 35 -11.80 -10.23 4.01
CA ALA A 35 -10.52 -10.47 4.66
C ALA A 35 -9.37 -9.87 3.85
N PHE A 36 -9.36 -10.07 2.53
CA PHE A 36 -8.35 -9.48 1.65
C PHE A 36 -8.45 -7.95 1.60
N SER A 37 -9.65 -7.38 1.66
CA SER A 37 -9.84 -5.94 1.77
C SER A 37 -9.26 -5.38 3.07
N ALA A 38 -9.46 -6.07 4.20
CA ALA A 38 -8.83 -5.68 5.47
C ALA A 38 -7.29 -5.73 5.38
N ILE A 39 -6.73 -6.77 4.75
CA ILE A 39 -5.28 -6.88 4.51
C ILE A 39 -4.80 -5.73 3.61
N ALA A 40 -5.50 -5.42 2.52
CA ALA A 40 -5.15 -4.33 1.61
C ALA A 40 -5.14 -2.97 2.33
N LEU A 41 -6.15 -2.69 3.16
CA LEU A 41 -6.21 -1.48 3.97
C LEU A 41 -5.06 -1.41 4.98
N PHE A 42 -4.73 -2.52 5.63
CA PHE A 42 -3.59 -2.60 6.54
C PHE A 42 -2.27 -2.32 5.82
N VAL A 43 -2.07 -2.91 4.63
CA VAL A 43 -0.90 -2.66 3.79
C VAL A 43 -0.78 -1.19 3.43
N ILE A 44 -1.88 -0.55 2.98
CA ILE A 44 -1.91 0.88 2.66
C ILE A 44 -1.51 1.71 3.88
N ALA A 45 -2.14 1.47 5.04
CA ALA A 45 -1.82 2.17 6.27
C ALA A 45 -0.35 2.00 6.68
N SER A 46 0.18 0.78 6.56
CA SER A 46 1.58 0.47 6.89
C SER A 46 2.58 1.18 5.95
N SER A 47 2.30 1.23 4.64
CA SER A 47 3.13 1.93 3.67
C SER A 47 3.09 3.44 3.87
N LEU A 48 1.92 4.01 4.14
CA LEU A 48 1.77 5.42 4.50
C LEU A 48 2.57 5.76 5.76
N TRP A 49 2.49 4.92 6.79
CA TRP A 49 3.28 5.08 8.01
C TRP A 49 4.79 5.05 7.76
N ARG A 50 5.28 4.12 6.91
CA ARG A 50 6.70 4.04 6.54
C ARG A 50 7.16 5.27 5.76
N ILE A 51 6.33 5.77 4.84
CA ILE A 51 6.62 7.02 4.10
C ILE A 51 6.69 8.18 5.10
N TRP A 52 5.67 8.32 5.96
CA TRP A 52 5.60 9.38 6.95
C TRP A 52 6.79 9.37 7.93
N ARG A 53 7.20 8.20 8.44
CA ARG A 53 8.38 8.08 9.30
C ARG A 53 9.67 8.50 8.60
N ARG A 54 9.83 8.22 7.30
CA ARG A 54 10.99 8.68 6.52
C ARG A 54 10.98 10.19 6.28
N TYR A 55 9.80 10.79 6.13
CA TYR A 55 9.69 12.25 6.03
C TYR A 55 9.94 12.95 7.37
N ARG A 56 9.51 12.36 8.50
CA ARG A 56 9.79 12.92 9.84
C ARG A 56 11.21 12.67 10.35
N GLY A 57 11.89 11.65 9.84
CA GLY A 57 13.28 11.32 10.21
C GLY A 57 14.35 12.01 9.37
N LYS A 58 13.96 12.84 8.39
CA LYS A 58 14.89 13.67 7.63
C LYS A 58 15.15 14.97 8.44
N PRO A 59 16.42 15.30 8.75
CA PRO A 59 16.77 16.56 9.39
C PRO A 59 16.41 17.77 8.51
#